data_AF-K1Z935-F1
#
_entry.id   AF-K1Z935-F1
#
_cell.length_a   1.000
_cell.length_b   1.000
_cell.length_c   1.000
_cell.angle_alpha   90.00
_cell.angle_beta   90.00
_cell.angle_gamma   90.00
#
_symmetry.space_group_name_H-M   'P 1'
#
loop_
_entity.id
_entity.type
_entity.pdbx_description
1 polymer ?
#
loop_
_entity_poly.entity_id
_entity_poly.type
_entity_poly.pdbx_seq_one_letter_code
_entity_poly.pdbx_strand_id
1 'polypeptide(L)' 'MEQLKLGIPKGSLESATVDLFKKAGWQISISSRSYFPTIDDEEIKCSLMRPQEMAKYVERGTIDVGIA' A
#
# COMPACT_ATOMS: atom_id res chain seq x y z
N MET A 1 -19.02 -5.04 -1.17
CA MET A 1 -18.47 -3.73 -1.58
C MET A 1 -17.08 -3.98 -2.15
N GLU A 2 -16.66 -3.23 -3.17
CA GLU A 2 -15.30 -3.37 -3.69
C GLU A 2 -14.33 -2.62 -2.78
N GLN A 3 -13.24 -3.29 -2.36
CA GLN A 3 -12.20 -2.68 -1.54
C GLN A 3 -11.24 -1.85 -2.41
N LEU A 4 -10.85 -0.69 -1.92
CA LEU A 4 -9.79 0.14 -2.50
C LEU A 4 -8.45 -0.60 -2.42
N LYS A 5 -7.75 -0.71 -3.55
CA LYS A 5 -6.46 -1.39 -3.68
C LYS A 5 -5.32 -0.38 -3.59
N LEU A 6 -4.67 -0.30 -2.43
CA LEU A 6 -3.56 0.61 -2.14
C LEU A 6 -2.19 -0.07 -2.36
N GLY A 7 -1.35 0.53 -3.21
CA GLY A 7 0.05 0.18 -3.38
C GLY A 7 0.96 0.95 -2.41
N ILE A 8 1.75 0.22 -1.62
CA ILE A 8 2.78 0.77 -0.72
C ILE A 8 4.16 0.52 -1.33
N PRO A 9 5.02 1.55 -1.44
CA PRO A 9 6.34 1.40 -2.03
C PRO A 9 7.26 0.58 -1.12
N LYS A 10 7.76 -0.54 -1.62
CA LYS A 10 8.74 -1.38 -0.92
C LYS A 10 10.13 -0.76 -1.01
N GLY A 11 10.87 -0.78 0.09
CA GLY A 11 12.25 -0.28 0.16
C GLY A 11 12.38 1.03 0.95
N SER A 12 13.12 2.01 0.42
CA SER A 12 13.50 3.22 1.17
C SER A 12 12.32 4.10 1.62
N LEU A 13 11.19 4.06 0.90
CA LEU A 13 10.00 4.84 1.22
C LEU A 13 8.97 4.05 2.06
N GLU A 14 9.22 2.79 2.37
CA GLU A 14 8.23 1.90 3.01
C GLU A 14 7.83 2.41 4.40
N SER A 15 8.81 2.64 5.29
CA SER A 15 8.56 3.13 6.65
C SER A 15 7.95 4.53 6.64
N ALA A 16 8.47 5.43 5.81
CA ALA A 16 7.97 6.79 5.68
C ALA A 16 6.51 6.82 5.19
N THR A 17 6.15 5.90 4.30
CA THR A 17 4.77 5.76 3.83
C THR A 17 3.86 5.24 4.94
N VAL A 18 4.27 4.20 5.67
CA VAL A 18 3.50 3.70 6.82
C VAL A 18 3.30 4.79 7.88
N ASP A 19 4.34 5.57 8.18
CA ASP A 19 4.26 6.69 9.12
C ASP A 19 3.32 7.80 8.64
N LEU A 20 3.27 8.07 7.33
CA LEU A 20 2.33 9.01 6.74
C LEU A 20 0.89 8.55 6.93
N PHE A 21 0.58 7.28 6.62
CA PHE A 21 -0.75 6.71 6.83
C PHE A 21 -1.14 6.67 8.31
N LYS A 22 -0.18 6.41 9.20
CA LYS A 22 -0.40 6.48 10.65
C LYS A 22 -0.80 7.88 11.12
N LYS A 23 -0.18 8.93 10.57
CA LYS A 23 -0.58 10.33 10.85
C LYS A 23 -1.96 10.67 10.29
N ALA A 24 -2.37 10.00 9.22
CA ALA A 24 -3.71 10.13 8.63
C ALA A 24 -4.79 9.31 9.36
N GLY A 25 -4.41 8.50 10.37
CA GLY A 25 -5.34 7.76 11.22
C GLY A 25 -5.43 6.26 10.93
N TRP A 26 -4.67 5.73 9.97
CA TRP A 26 -4.66 4.31 9.63
C TRP A 26 -3.48 3.55 10.24
N GLN A 27 -3.73 2.38 10.80
CA GLN A 27 -2.71 1.49 11.32
C GLN A 27 -2.36 0.40 10.30
N ILE A 28 -1.21 0.56 9.64
CA ILE A 28 -0.67 -0.43 8.71
C ILE A 28 0.39 -1.28 9.41
N SER A 29 0.26 -2.60 9.34
CA SER A 29 1.26 -3.54 9.86
C SER A 29 1.89 -4.34 8.72
N ILE A 30 3.22 -4.29 8.66
CA ILE A 30 4.03 -4.99 7.66
C ILE A 30 4.79 -6.11 8.36
N SER A 31 4.61 -7.35 7.91
CA SER A 31 5.50 -8.44 8.28
C SER A 31 6.64 -8.57 7.27
N SER A 32 7.85 -8.89 7.74
CA SER A 32 9.08 -8.90 6.94
C SER A 32 9.05 -9.81 5.71
N ARG A 33 8.13 -10.77 5.65
CA ARG A 33 7.98 -11.73 4.55
C ARG A 33 6.70 -11.56 3.74
N SER A 34 5.76 -10.71 4.15
CA SER A 34 4.49 -10.53 3.44
C SER A 34 4.62 -9.48 2.35
N TYR A 35 3.92 -9.70 1.24
CA TYR A 35 3.64 -8.68 0.22
C TYR A 35 2.29 -8.00 0.43
N PHE A 36 1.52 -8.44 1.42
CA PHE A 36 0.19 -7.92 1.75
C PHE A 36 0.19 -7.44 3.20
N PRO A 37 0.47 -6.15 3.44
CA PRO A 37 0.30 -5.53 4.75
C PRO A 37 -1.15 -5.59 5.20
N THR A 38 -1.37 -5.62 6.50
CA THR A 38 -2.72 -5.45 7.08
C THR A 38 -2.97 -3.99 7.39
N ILE A 39 -4.23 -3.57 7.32
CA ILE A 39 -4.72 -2.23 7.68
C ILE A 39 -5.97 -2.38 8.54
N ASP A 40 -6.24 -1.43 9.43
CA ASP A 40 -7.39 -1.39 10.34
C ASP A 40 -8.68 -0.84 9.68
N ASP A 41 -8.74 -0.86 8.35
CA ASP A 41 -9.85 -0.37 7.54
C ASP A 41 -10.30 -1.49 6.57
N GLU A 42 -11.53 -1.97 6.75
CA GLU A 42 -12.07 -3.08 5.95
C GLU A 42 -12.38 -2.69 4.50
N GLU A 43 -12.42 -1.40 4.18
CA GLU A 43 -12.65 -0.89 2.83
C GLU A 43 -11.34 -0.81 2.01
N ILE A 44 -10.18 -1.06 2.62
CA ILE A 44 -8.87 -0.91 1.99
C ILE A 44 -8.09 -2.23 2.05
N LYS A 45 -7.40 -2.57 0.95
CA LYS A 45 -6.40 -3.63 0.92
C LYS A 45 -5.04 -3.09 0.48
N CYS A 46 -3.98 -3.48 1.18
CA CYS A 46 -2.63 -3.02 0.91
C CYS A 46 -1.82 -4.07 0.16
N SER A 47 -0.92 -3.62 -0.73
CA SER A 47 0.07 -4.48 -1.40
C SER A 47 1.41 -3.77 -1.49
N LEU A 48 2.49 -4.46 -1.13
CA LEU A 48 3.85 -3.98 -1.27
C LEU A 48 4.37 -4.23 -2.68
N MET A 49 4.90 -3.19 -3.31
CA MET A 49 5.45 -3.29 -4.66
C MET A 49 6.57 -2.30 -4.89
N ARG A 50 7.31 -2.52 -5.96
CA ARG A 50 8.40 -1.65 -6.36
C ARG A 50 7.83 -0.34 -6.92
N PRO A 51 8.29 0.84 -6.45
CA PRO A 51 7.78 2.14 -6.92
C PRO A 51 7.77 2.27 -8.44
N GLN A 52 8.83 1.80 -9.11
CA GLN A 52 8.98 1.86 -10.56
C GLN A 52 7.92 1.09 -11.36
N GLU A 53 7.23 0.13 -10.75
CA GLU A 53 6.16 -0.64 -11.41
C GLU A 53 4.75 -0.10 -11.08
N MET A 54 4.61 0.81 -10.11
CA MET A 54 3.30 1.25 -9.60
C MET A 54 2.42 1.88 -10.66
N ALA A 55 2.97 2.76 -11.51
CA ALA A 55 2.21 3.39 -12.58
C ALA A 55 1.56 2.37 -13.52
N LYS A 56 2.29 1.30 -13.87
CA LYS A 56 1.77 0.21 -14.71
C LYS A 56 0.69 -0.60 -13.99
N TYR A 57 0.81 -0.78 -12.68
CA TYR A 57 -0.19 -1.51 -11.91
C TYR A 57 -1.48 -0.71 -11.70
N VAL A 58 -1.40 0.62 -11.64
CA VAL A 58 -2.56 1.51 -11.70
C VAL A 58 -3.22 1.43 -13.07
N GLU A 59 -2.45 1.57 -14.15
CA GLU A 59 -2.95 1.47 -15.54
C GLU A 59 -3.69 0.13 -15.80
N ARG A 60 -3.19 -0.96 -15.23
CA ARG A 60 -3.78 -2.31 -15.37
C ARG A 60 -4.94 -2.59 -14.41
N GLY A 61 -5.25 -1.69 -13.47
CA GLY A 61 -6.28 -1.90 -12.43
C GLY A 61 -5.93 -2.92 -11.35
N THR A 62 -4.65 -3.34 -11.27
CA THR A 62 -4.13 -4.23 -10.22
C THR A 62 -4.16 -3.53 -8.86
N ILE A 63 -3.83 -2.24 -8.85
CA ILE A 63 -4.09 -1.31 -7.75
C ILE A 63 -4.89 -0.14 -8.27
N ASP A 64 -5.59 0.55 -7.37
CA ASP A 64 -6.38 1.73 -7.72
C ASP A 64 -5.57 3.00 -7.44
N VAL A 65 -4.66 2.96 -6.46
CA VAL A 65 -3.77 4.07 -6.09
C VAL A 65 -2.45 3.56 -5.52
N GLY A 66 -1.37 4.32 -5.66
CA GLY A 66 -0.08 4.05 -5.03
C GLY A 66 0.73 5.32 -4.78
N ILE A 67 1.70 5.25 -3.87
CA ILE A 67 2.67 6.33 -3.59
C ILE A 67 4.02 5.94 -4.18
N ALA A 68 4.50 6.71 -5.15
CA ALA A 68 5.72 6.45 -5.93
C ALA A 68 6.74 7.58 -5.79
#